data_AF-A0A0F9EYY4-F1
#
_entry.id   AF-A0A0F9EYY4-F1
#
_cell.length_a   1.000
_cell.length_b   1.000
_cell.length_c   1.000
_cell.angle_alpha   90.00
_cell.angle_beta   90.00
_cell.angle_gamma   90.00
#
_symmetry.space_group_name_H-M   'P 1'
#
loop_
_entity.id
_entity.type
_entity.pdbx_description
1 polymer ?
#
loop_
_entity_poly.entity_id
_entity_poly.type
_entity_poly.pdbx_seq_one_letter_code
_entity_poly.pdbx_strand_id
1 'polypeptide(L)'
;MRFQKYIHEGGQKPIVLHLGDHDPSGMDMTRDNRDRLGVLRAPIEVKRLALNMDQVEEHRPPPNPAKFTDSRFTAYVREYGTESWELDALEPAFIADLIRKHVLMYRDEDLWQHATANQENQREKLFALAVNWDEVSQWLEDRE
;
A
#
# COMPACT_ATOMS: atom_id res chain seq x y z
N MET A 1 12.31 11.90 9.65
CA MET A 1 11.05 11.14 9.41
C MET A 1 11.22 10.23 8.18
N ARG A 2 10.65 9.02 8.13
CA ARG A 2 10.89 8.03 7.05
C ARG A 2 10.72 8.59 5.63
N PHE A 3 9.75 9.49 5.41
CA PHE A 3 9.46 10.05 4.08
C PHE A 3 10.32 11.26 3.68
N GLN A 4 10.96 11.95 4.63
CA GLN A 4 11.67 13.20 4.33
C GLN A 4 12.80 13.02 3.32
N LYS A 5 13.57 11.93 3.45
CA LYS A 5 14.66 11.60 2.53
C LYS A 5 14.16 11.48 1.09
N TYR A 6 13.11 10.69 0.89
CA TYR A 6 12.53 10.43 -0.43
C TYR A 6 11.94 11.69 -1.08
N ILE A 7 11.34 12.56 -0.28
CA ILE A 7 10.75 13.82 -0.75
C ILE A 7 11.83 14.84 -1.14
N HIS A 8 12.79 15.11 -0.23
CA HIS A 8 13.74 16.22 -0.42
C HIS A 8 14.92 15.84 -1.31
N GLU A 9 15.44 14.61 -1.19
CA GLU A 9 16.60 14.15 -1.95
C GLU A 9 16.17 13.42 -3.24
N GLY A 10 15.10 12.64 -3.16
CA GLY A 10 14.62 11.82 -4.28
C GLY A 10 13.56 12.48 -5.17
N GLY A 11 13.03 13.65 -4.77
CA GLY A 11 11.95 14.32 -5.49
C GLY A 11 10.64 13.50 -5.56
N GLN A 12 10.51 12.46 -4.74
CA GLN A 12 9.37 11.55 -4.78
C GLN A 12 8.14 12.17 -4.11
N LYS A 13 6.96 11.77 -4.58
CA LYS A 13 5.67 12.12 -3.98
C LYS A 13 5.07 10.87 -3.32
N PRO A 14 5.16 10.73 -1.99
CA PRO A 14 4.63 9.56 -1.31
C PRO A 14 3.11 9.52 -1.41
N ILE A 15 2.58 8.33 -1.68
CA ILE A 15 1.15 8.06 -1.76
C ILE A 15 0.81 6.99 -0.73
N VAL A 16 -0.18 7.27 0.11
CA VAL A 16 -0.74 6.37 1.10
C VAL A 16 -2.04 5.81 0.54
N LEU A 17 -2.05 4.52 0.24
CA LEU A 17 -3.25 3.78 -0.11
C LEU A 17 -3.89 3.26 1.18
N HIS A 18 -5.02 3.84 1.55
CA HIS A 18 -5.75 3.53 2.78
C HIS A 18 -6.92 2.60 2.48
N LEU A 19 -6.96 1.46 3.19
CA LEU A 19 -8.10 0.56 3.22
C LEU A 19 -8.59 0.48 4.66
N GLY A 20 -9.89 0.62 4.89
CA GLY A 20 -10.50 0.50 6.20
C GLY A 20 -12.01 0.37 6.13
N ASP A 21 -12.65 0.13 7.26
CA ASP A 21 -14.07 -0.17 7.33
C ASP A 21 -14.92 1.01 6.85
N HIS A 22 -16.11 0.69 6.36
CA HIS A 22 -17.13 1.67 6.02
C HIS A 22 -18.01 1.90 7.25
N ASP A 23 -17.46 2.66 8.21
CA ASP A 23 -18.12 3.02 9.46
C ASP A 23 -17.73 4.47 9.87
N PRO A 24 -18.33 5.04 10.93
CA PRO A 24 -18.01 6.39 11.38
C PRO A 24 -16.52 6.62 11.65
N SER A 25 -15.80 5.60 12.14
CA SER A 25 -14.41 5.71 12.56
C SER A 25 -13.42 5.49 11.40
N GLY A 26 -13.68 4.54 10.51
CA GLY A 26 -12.89 4.23 9.32
C GLY A 26 -12.90 5.35 8.30
N MET A 27 -14.05 6.01 8.12
CA MET A 27 -14.15 7.23 7.30
C MET A 27 -13.34 8.38 7.92
N ASP A 28 -13.45 8.56 9.23
CA ASP A 28 -12.71 9.57 9.99
C ASP A 28 -11.20 9.36 9.96
N MET A 29 -10.74 8.12 10.03
CA MET A 29 -9.33 7.75 10.00
C MET A 29 -8.67 8.18 8.69
N THR A 30 -9.41 8.16 7.57
CA THR A 30 -8.92 8.71 6.29
C THR A 30 -8.65 10.21 6.39
N ARG A 31 -9.57 10.96 7.01
CA ARG A 31 -9.42 12.40 7.23
C ARG A 31 -8.28 12.69 8.20
N ASP A 32 -8.24 12.01 9.35
CA ASP A 32 -7.18 12.19 10.37
C ASP A 32 -5.79 11.88 9.81
N ASN A 33 -5.65 10.81 9.01
CA ASN A 33 -4.41 10.51 8.29
C ASN A 33 -3.99 11.68 7.39
N ARG A 34 -4.92 12.25 6.61
CA ARG A 34 -4.65 13.39 5.74
C ARG A 34 -4.23 14.63 6.54
N ASP A 35 -4.96 14.95 7.61
CA ASP A 35 -4.73 16.13 8.43
C ASP A 35 -3.36 16.05 9.13
N ARG A 36 -3.06 14.92 9.77
CA ARG A 36 -1.77 14.70 10.47
C ARG A 36 -0.59 14.71 9.51
N LEU A 37 -0.74 14.09 8.33
CA LEU A 37 0.32 14.12 7.32
C LEU A 37 0.49 15.52 6.71
N GLY A 38 -0.59 16.29 6.61
CA GLY A 38 -0.56 17.69 6.19
C GLY A 38 0.18 18.61 7.17
N VAL A 39 0.07 18.39 8.48
CA VAL A 39 0.83 19.13 9.51
C VAL A 39 2.35 19.03 9.30
N LEU A 40 2.82 17.92 8.73
CA LEU A 40 4.23 17.69 8.45
C LEU A 40 4.75 18.47 7.24
N ARG A 41 3.91 19.28 6.58
CA ARG A 41 4.20 20.04 5.35
C ARG A 41 4.81 19.20 4.22
N ALA A 42 4.62 17.89 4.28
CA ALA A 42 5.06 16.97 3.26
C ALA A 42 3.93 16.80 2.23
N PRO A 43 4.20 16.83 0.91
CA PRO A 43 3.21 16.60 -0.13
C PRO A 43 2.85 15.10 -0.21
N ILE A 44 2.28 14.55 0.87
CA ILE A 44 1.86 13.15 0.94
C ILE A 44 0.38 13.09 0.56
N GLU A 45 0.08 12.27 -0.44
CA GLU A 45 -1.28 12.06 -0.89
C GLU A 45 -1.91 10.86 -0.18
N VAL A 46 -3.11 11.02 0.40
CA VAL A 46 -3.86 9.92 1.02
C VAL A 46 -5.05 9.56 0.14
N LYS A 47 -5.05 8.34 -0.40
CA LYS A 47 -6.11 7.76 -1.24
C LYS A 47 -6.83 6.64 -0.49
N ARG A 48 -8.11 6.80 -0.20
CA ARG A 48 -8.95 5.70 0.28
C ARG A 48 -9.34 4.81 -0.89
N LEU A 49 -8.99 3.53 -0.83
CA LEU A 49 -9.30 2.54 -1.87
C LEU A 49 -10.51 1.68 -1.53
N ALA A 50 -10.68 1.35 -0.24
CA ALA A 50 -11.78 0.53 0.25
C ALA A 50 -12.01 0.81 1.74
N LEU A 51 -13.16 0.47 2.32
CA LEU A 51 -14.40 0.08 1.67
C LEU A 51 -15.23 1.34 1.37
N ASN A 52 -15.63 1.54 0.12
CA ASN A 52 -16.44 2.68 -0.33
C ASN A 52 -17.86 2.21 -0.70
N MET A 53 -18.84 3.13 -0.72
CA MET A 53 -20.25 2.75 -0.94
C MET A 53 -20.53 2.09 -2.29
N ASP A 54 -19.83 2.49 -3.35
CA ASP A 54 -19.89 1.82 -4.66
C ASP A 54 -19.51 0.34 -4.56
N GLN A 55 -18.47 0.02 -3.77
CA GLN A 55 -18.06 -1.35 -3.51
C GLN A 55 -19.04 -2.11 -2.60
N VAL A 56 -19.66 -1.42 -1.63
CA VAL A 56 -20.73 -2.00 -0.81
C VAL A 56 -21.93 -2.39 -1.68
N GLU A 57 -22.34 -1.52 -2.59
CA GLU A 57 -23.46 -1.76 -3.51
C GLU A 57 -23.17 -2.90 -4.49
N GLU A 58 -21.93 -2.97 -4.99
CA GLU A 58 -21.47 -4.01 -5.93
C GLU A 58 -21.34 -5.38 -5.25
N HIS A 59 -20.62 -5.45 -4.14
CA HIS A 59 -20.26 -6.73 -3.49
C HIS A 59 -21.29 -7.20 -2.46
N ARG A 60 -22.17 -6.30 -2.00
CA ARG A 60 -23.23 -6.56 -1.00
C ARG A 60 -22.72 -7.32 0.23
N PRO A 61 -21.63 -6.87 0.89
CA PRO A 61 -21.17 -7.48 2.12
C PRO A 61 -22.25 -7.37 3.21
N PRO A 62 -22.27 -8.30 4.19
CA PRO A 62 -23.22 -8.25 5.30
C PRO A 62 -23.12 -6.91 6.07
N PRO A 63 -24.25 -6.19 6.26
CA PRO A 63 -24.26 -4.96 7.04
C PRO A 63 -24.22 -5.26 8.55
N ASN A 64 -23.63 -4.32 9.29
CA ASN A 64 -23.66 -4.24 10.74
C ASN A 64 -24.36 -2.94 11.17
N PRO A 65 -24.93 -2.86 12.38
CA PRO A 65 -25.39 -1.60 12.93
C PRO A 65 -24.21 -0.64 13.14
N ALA A 66 -24.29 0.56 12.60
CA ALA A 66 -23.29 1.58 12.84
C ALA A 66 -23.22 1.94 14.33
N LYS A 67 -22.00 2.19 14.83
CA LYS A 67 -21.73 2.36 16.26
C LYS A 67 -22.32 3.65 16.82
N PHE A 68 -23.49 3.56 17.47
CA PHE A 68 -24.22 4.68 18.08
C PHE A 68 -23.42 5.50 19.11
N THR A 69 -22.44 4.88 19.78
CA THR A 69 -21.60 5.57 20.79
C THR A 69 -20.46 6.38 20.18
N ASP A 70 -20.24 6.32 18.86
CA ASP A 70 -19.23 7.15 18.22
C ASP A 70 -19.72 8.59 18.11
N SER A 71 -18.91 9.53 18.59
CA SER A 71 -19.16 10.98 18.46
C SER A 71 -19.44 11.44 17.01
N ARG A 72 -18.98 10.67 16.02
CA ARG A 72 -19.09 10.94 14.58
C ARG A 72 -20.30 10.29 13.94
N PHE A 73 -21.01 9.44 14.68
CA PHE A 73 -22.17 8.69 14.23
C PHE A 73 -23.23 9.60 13.58
N THR A 74 -23.52 10.76 14.18
CA THR A 74 -24.55 11.67 13.64
C THR A 74 -24.22 12.18 12.24
N ALA A 75 -22.95 12.47 11.96
CA ALA A 75 -22.53 12.92 10.62
C ALA A 75 -22.60 11.77 9.62
N TYR A 76 -22.11 10.59 10.02
CA TYR A 76 -22.13 9.38 9.20
C TYR A 76 -23.56 8.97 8.82
N VAL A 77 -24.49 8.91 9.78
CA VAL A 77 -25.87 8.47 9.51
C VAL A 77 -26.61 9.39 8.55
N ARG A 78 -26.31 10.69 8.56
CA ARG A 78 -26.91 11.64 7.61
C ARG A 78 -26.50 11.36 6.17
N GLU A 79 -25.34 10.75 5.96
CA GLU A 79 -24.77 10.51 4.65
C GLU A 79 -25.00 9.06 4.17
N TYR A 80 -24.82 8.08 5.07
CA TYR A 80 -24.77 6.66 4.73
C TYR A 80 -25.85 5.80 5.43
N GLY A 81 -26.63 6.39 6.35
CA GLY A 81 -27.62 5.66 7.13
C GLY A 81 -27.05 4.94 8.36
N THR A 82 -27.84 4.05 8.95
CA THR A 82 -27.52 3.41 10.24
C THR A 82 -26.74 2.10 10.12
N GLU A 83 -26.30 1.77 8.91
CA GLU A 83 -25.54 0.55 8.61
C GLU A 83 -24.06 0.87 8.38
N SER A 84 -23.20 -0.07 8.72
CA SER A 84 -21.75 -0.04 8.52
C SER A 84 -21.26 -1.38 8.01
N TRP A 85 -20.09 -1.39 7.38
CA TRP A 85 -19.54 -2.60 6.76
C TRP A 85 -18.05 -2.74 7.08
N GLU A 86 -17.65 -3.96 7.41
CA GLU A 86 -16.26 -4.30 7.70
C GLU A 86 -15.50 -4.56 6.39
N LEU A 87 -14.24 -4.15 6.33
CA LEU A 87 -13.38 -4.40 5.18
C LEU A 87 -13.12 -5.90 4.97
N ASP A 88 -13.03 -6.67 6.05
CA ASP A 88 -12.75 -8.11 6.02
C ASP A 88 -13.92 -8.95 5.48
N ALA A 89 -15.09 -8.32 5.29
CA ALA A 89 -16.23 -8.91 4.61
C ALA A 89 -16.05 -9.00 3.09
N LEU A 90 -15.06 -8.28 2.52
CA LEU A 90 -14.69 -8.42 1.11
C LEU A 90 -13.81 -9.63 0.87
N GLU A 91 -13.94 -10.23 -0.31
CA GLU A 91 -13.08 -11.33 -0.74
C GLU A 91 -11.59 -10.93 -0.73
N PRO A 92 -10.69 -11.73 -0.12
CA PRO A 92 -9.26 -11.41 -0.07
C PRO A 92 -8.62 -11.19 -1.45
N ALA A 93 -9.09 -11.93 -2.46
CA ALA A 93 -8.63 -11.77 -3.83
C ALA A 93 -8.96 -10.38 -4.40
N PHE A 94 -10.15 -9.85 -4.11
CA PHE A 94 -10.55 -8.50 -4.53
C PHE A 94 -9.65 -7.44 -3.89
N ILE A 95 -9.38 -7.54 -2.59
CA ILE A 95 -8.48 -6.62 -1.88
C ILE A 95 -7.08 -6.66 -2.50
N ALA A 96 -6.56 -7.87 -2.76
CA ALA A 96 -5.24 -8.05 -3.37
C ALA A 96 -5.15 -7.42 -4.77
N ASP A 97 -6.18 -7.60 -5.60
CA ASP A 97 -6.24 -7.04 -6.94
C ASP A 97 -6.38 -5.51 -6.93
N LEU A 98 -7.18 -4.97 -6.00
CA LEU A 98 -7.34 -3.53 -5.80
C LEU A 98 -6.01 -2.86 -5.41
N ILE A 99 -5.28 -3.46 -4.46
CA ILE A 99 -3.96 -3.00 -4.04
C ILE A 99 -2.99 -3.10 -5.22
N ARG A 100 -2.91 -4.27 -5.87
CA ARG A 100 -2.01 -4.51 -7.00
C ARG A 100 -2.22 -3.48 -8.10
N LYS A 101 -3.46 -3.25 -8.51
CA LYS A 101 -3.83 -2.25 -9.54
C LYS A 101 -3.27 -0.86 -9.21
N HIS A 102 -3.47 -0.39 -7.98
CA HIS A 102 -3.01 0.95 -7.59
C HIS A 102 -1.50 1.03 -7.40
N VAL A 103 -0.86 -0.01 -6.87
CA VAL A 103 0.61 -0.06 -6.78
C VAL A 103 1.23 -0.02 -8.17
N LEU A 104 0.72 -0.81 -9.11
CA LEU A 104 1.21 -0.82 -10.50
C LEU A 104 0.96 0.51 -11.20
N MET A 105 -0.17 1.18 -10.94
CA MET A 105 -0.48 2.50 -11.50
C MET A 105 0.55 3.56 -11.13
N TYR A 106 1.09 3.52 -9.90
CA TYR A 106 2.07 4.50 -9.42
C TYR A 106 3.52 4.05 -9.56
N ARG A 107 3.76 2.80 -9.94
CA ARG A 107 5.11 2.27 -10.15
C ARG A 107 5.66 2.80 -11.48
N ASP A 108 6.85 3.37 -11.42
CA ASP A 108 7.64 3.65 -12.62
C ASP A 108 8.13 2.33 -13.22
N GLU A 109 7.54 1.95 -14.36
CA GLU A 109 7.77 0.66 -14.99
C GLU A 109 9.17 0.57 -15.60
N ASP A 110 9.72 1.67 -16.13
CA ASP A 110 11.06 1.70 -16.72
C ASP A 110 12.13 1.52 -15.64
N LEU A 111 12.01 2.25 -14.53
CA LEU A 111 12.88 2.09 -13.36
C LEU A 111 12.78 0.67 -12.78
N TRP A 112 11.57 0.11 -12.73
CA TRP A 112 11.34 -1.24 -12.25
C TRP A 112 12.00 -2.30 -13.14
N GLN A 113 11.86 -2.18 -14.46
CA GLN A 113 12.45 -3.10 -15.42
C GLN A 113 13.98 -3.04 -15.37
N HIS A 114 14.55 -1.85 -15.32
CA HIS A 114 16.00 -1.67 -15.17
C HIS A 114 16.52 -2.29 -13.87
N ALA A 115 15.85 -2.06 -12.75
CA ALA A 115 16.21 -2.66 -11.46
C ALA A 115 16.11 -4.20 -11.50
N THR A 116 15.06 -4.73 -12.13
CA THR A 116 14.84 -6.17 -12.28
C THR A 116 15.90 -6.83 -13.15
N ALA A 117 16.26 -6.20 -14.28
CA ALA A 117 17.32 -6.70 -15.17
C ALA A 117 18.68 -6.75 -14.45
N ASN A 118 19.00 -5.72 -13.68
CA ASN A 118 20.22 -5.69 -12.87
C ASN A 118 20.22 -6.78 -11.79
N GLN A 119 19.08 -7.00 -11.13
CA GLN A 119 18.92 -8.07 -10.14
C GLN A 119 19.11 -9.46 -10.77
N GLU A 120 18.56 -9.70 -11.96
CA GLU A 120 18.70 -10.99 -12.64
C GLU A 120 20.15 -11.23 -13.07
N ASN A 121 20.83 -10.21 -13.62
CA ASN A 121 22.26 -10.31 -13.96
C ASN A 121 23.13 -10.64 -12.72
N GLN A 122 22.81 -10.05 -11.56
CA GLN A 122 23.51 -10.37 -10.31
C GLN A 122 23.22 -11.79 -9.84
N ARG A 123 21.96 -12.24 -9.96
CA ARG A 123 21.56 -13.60 -9.62
C ARG A 123 22.30 -14.62 -10.48
N GLU A 124 22.40 -14.39 -11.78
CA GLU A 124 23.16 -15.25 -12.70
C GLU A 124 24.62 -15.36 -12.29
N LYS A 125 25.26 -14.25 -11.90
CA LYS A 125 26.66 -14.27 -11.42
C LYS A 125 26.81 -15.07 -10.12
N LEU A 126 25.90 -14.88 -9.17
CA LEU A 126 25.92 -15.65 -7.91
C LEU A 126 25.70 -17.14 -8.17
N PHE A 127 24.80 -17.48 -9.09
CA PHE A 127 24.56 -18.85 -9.49
C PHE A 127 25.80 -19.45 -10.17
N ALA A 128 26.42 -18.74 -11.11
CA ALA A 128 27.65 -19.16 -11.76
C ALA A 128 28.80 -19.37 -10.75
N LEU A 129 28.93 -18.48 -9.76
CA LEU A 129 29.90 -18.63 -8.68
C LEU A 129 29.63 -19.86 -7.82
N ALA A 130 28.36 -20.12 -7.48
CA ALA A 130 27.99 -21.29 -6.69
C ALA A 130 28.24 -22.62 -7.45
N VAL A 131 27.99 -22.64 -8.76
CA VAL A 131 28.23 -23.83 -9.60
C VAL A 131 29.73 -24.10 -9.81
N ASN A 132 30.55 -23.05 -9.91
CA ASN A 132 31.99 -23.16 -10.16
C ASN A 132 32.83 -22.90 -8.90
N TRP A 133 32.30 -23.23 -7.71
CA TRP A 133 32.91 -22.85 -6.43
C TRP A 133 34.32 -23.41 -6.23
N ASP A 134 34.57 -24.65 -6.65
CA ASP A 134 35.88 -25.29 -6.49
C ASP A 134 36.97 -24.54 -7.29
N GLU A 135 36.68 -24.18 -8.55
CA GLU A 135 37.58 -23.40 -9.40
C GLU A 135 37.82 -21.99 -8.84
N VAL A 136 36.75 -21.34 -8.35
CA VAL A 136 36.84 -20.01 -7.74
C VAL A 136 37.66 -20.04 -6.44
N SER A 137 37.48 -21.06 -5.61
CA SER A 137 38.21 -21.23 -4.35
C SER A 137 39.70 -21.45 -4.61
N GLN A 138 40.03 -22.31 -5.56
CA GLN A 138 41.42 -22.57 -5.94
C GLN A 138 42.12 -21.33 -6.49
N TRP A 139 41.43 -20.55 -7.35
CA TRP A 139 41.98 -19.29 -7.85
C TRP A 139 42.20 -18.24 -6.75
N LEU A 140 41.37 -18.23 -5.69
CA LEU A 140 41.56 -17.33 -4.54
C LEU A 140 42.76 -17.75 -3.70
N GLU A 141 42.95 -19.04 -3.45
CA GLU A 141 44.10 -19.59 -2.73
C GLU A 141 45.42 -19.35 -3.47
N ASP A 142 45.41 -19.44 -4.81
CA ASP A 142 46.59 -19.19 -5.66
C ASP A 142 47.00 -17.70 -5.74
N ARG A 143 46.18 -16.79 -5.21
CA ARG A 143 46.41 -15.33 -5.21
C ARG A 143 47.01 -14.77 -3.92
N GLU A 144 47.06 -15.55 -2.85
CA GLU A 144 47.76 -15.22 -1.59
C GLU A 144 49.25 -15.60 -1.65
#